data_AF-A0A9W4TE27-F1
#
_entry.id   AF-A0A9W4TE27-F1
#
_cell.length_a   1.000
_cell.length_b   1.000
_cell.length_c   1.000
_cell.angle_alpha   90.00
_cell.angle_beta   90.00
_cell.angle_gamma   90.00
#
_symmetry.space_group_name_H-M   'P 1'
#
loop_
_entity.id
_entity.type
_entity.pdbx_description
1 polymer ?
#
loop_
_entity_poly.entity_id
_entity_poly.type
_entity_poly.pdbx_seq_one_letter_code
_entity_poly.pdbx_strand_id
1 'polypeptide(L)'
;ARMIWTFDVMEDLINLRNEYRKEFKNVLNTEHAAIWDDIATEINNYHPAQVTSRQCQVKWTTLVHDYENSRRIRVENPEGFLIRSPNRFN
;
A
#
# COMPACT_ATOMS: atom_id res chain seq x y z
N ALA A 1 -10.00 -10.56 -14.65
CA ALA A 1 -9.37 -11.46 -13.66
C ALA A 1 -9.28 -10.72 -12.32
N ARG A 2 -9.52 -11.39 -11.19
CA ARG A 2 -9.25 -10.79 -9.86
C ARG A 2 -7.74 -10.88 -9.65
N MET A 3 -7.07 -9.73 -9.60
CA MET A 3 -5.64 -9.70 -9.33
C MET A 3 -5.36 -10.22 -7.92
N ILE A 4 -4.37 -11.09 -7.79
CA ILE A 4 -3.93 -11.68 -6.53
C ILE A 4 -2.63 -11.00 -6.11
N TRP A 5 -2.66 -10.34 -4.95
CA TRP A 5 -1.46 -9.79 -4.32
C TRP A 5 -0.68 -10.93 -3.64
N THR A 6 0.30 -11.50 -4.35
CA THR A 6 1.24 -12.46 -3.77
C THR A 6 2.17 -11.75 -2.78
N PHE A 7 2.89 -12.51 -1.97
CA PHE A 7 3.85 -11.95 -1.03
C PHE A 7 4.92 -11.12 -1.76
N ASP A 8 5.54 -11.70 -2.79
CA ASP A 8 6.60 -11.05 -3.57
C ASP A 8 6.14 -9.74 -4.21
N VAL A 9 4.93 -9.72 -4.81
CA VAL A 9 4.36 -8.51 -5.41
C VAL A 9 4.08 -7.43 -4.34
N MET A 10 3.66 -7.83 -3.14
CA MET A 10 3.46 -6.88 -2.03
C MET A 10 4.79 -6.36 -1.48
N GLU A 11 5.81 -7.21 -1.40
CA GLU A 11 7.16 -6.83 -0.98
C GLU A 11 7.74 -5.79 -1.94
N ASP A 12 7.65 -6.04 -3.25
CA ASP A 12 8.11 -5.08 -4.26
C ASP A 12 7.32 -3.77 -4.23
N LEU A 13 6.00 -3.82 -4.01
CA LEU A 13 5.20 -2.61 -3.80
C LEU A 13 5.73 -1.77 -2.62
N ILE A 14 6.09 -2.41 -1.51
CA ILE A 14 6.62 -1.72 -0.33
C ILE A 14 8.01 -1.13 -0.61
N ASN A 15 8.87 -1.91 -1.26
CA ASN A 15 10.24 -1.50 -1.61
C ASN A 15 10.24 -0.31 -2.56
N LEU A 16 9.52 -0.41 -3.68
CA LEU A 16 9.36 0.68 -4.64
C LEU A 16 8.72 1.91 -3.98
N ARG A 17 7.70 1.73 -3.14
CA ARG A 17 7.09 2.87 -2.44
C ARG A 17 8.07 3.59 -1.50
N ASN A 18 9.01 2.85 -0.92
CA ASN A 18 10.07 3.41 -0.08
C ASN A 18 11.19 4.06 -0.90
N GLU A 19 11.52 3.50 -2.07
CA GLU A 19 12.45 4.10 -3.03
C GLU A 19 11.95 5.46 -3.51
N TYR A 20 10.69 5.52 -3.97
CA TYR A 20 10.04 6.75 -4.43
C TYR A 20 9.60 7.69 -3.27
N ARG A 21 10.07 7.46 -2.04
CA ARG A 21 9.59 8.19 -0.85
C ARG A 21 9.87 9.68 -0.94
N LYS A 22 10.97 10.10 -1.57
CA LYS A 22 11.32 11.53 -1.70
C LYS A 22 10.41 12.21 -2.73
N GLU A 23 10.15 11.55 -3.83
CA GLU A 23 9.31 11.98 -4.93
C GLU A 23 7.89 12.23 -4.41
N PHE A 24 7.31 11.27 -3.68
CA PHE A 24 6.00 11.45 -3.03
C PHE A 24 5.94 12.62 -2.05
N LYS A 25 7.06 13.02 -1.43
CA LYS A 25 7.11 14.16 -0.51
C LYS A 25 7.26 15.50 -1.22
N ASN A 26 7.87 15.50 -2.41
CA ASN A 26 8.28 16.70 -3.12
C ASN A 26 7.27 17.16 -4.17
N VAL A 27 6.33 16.29 -4.57
CA VAL A 27 5.31 16.60 -5.58
C VAL A 27 3.93 16.80 -4.95
N LEU A 28 3.04 17.48 -5.67
CA LEU A 28 1.65 17.66 -5.27
C LEU A 28 0.89 16.33 -5.32
N ASN A 29 -0.18 16.21 -4.53
CA ASN A 29 -1.03 15.01 -4.53
C ASN A 29 -1.61 14.68 -5.91
N THR A 30 -1.80 15.67 -6.78
CA THR A 30 -2.25 15.50 -8.17
C THR A 30 -1.23 14.78 -9.03
N GLU A 31 0.05 14.85 -8.67
CA GLU A 31 1.18 14.27 -9.40
C GLU A 31 1.55 12.86 -8.88
N HIS A 32 0.98 12.45 -7.74
CA HIS A 32 1.16 11.09 -7.21
C HIS A 32 0.67 10.02 -8.18
N ALA A 33 -0.30 10.33 -9.04
CA ALA A 33 -0.81 9.40 -10.03
C ALA A 33 0.29 8.88 -10.97
N ALA A 34 1.18 9.77 -11.42
CA ALA A 34 2.30 9.41 -12.28
C ALA A 34 3.30 8.50 -11.56
N ILE A 35 3.62 8.80 -10.30
CA ILE A 35 4.52 7.94 -9.50
C ILE A 35 3.90 6.55 -9.29
N TRP A 36 2.58 6.47 -9.10
CA TRP A 36 1.90 5.18 -8.99
C TRP A 36 1.87 4.42 -10.32
N ASP A 37 1.82 5.11 -11.47
CA ASP A 37 1.97 4.48 -12.80
C ASP A 37 3.38 3.90 -12.98
N ASP A 38 4.42 4.62 -12.56
CA ASP A 38 5.80 4.12 -12.59
C ASP A 38 5.94 2.85 -11.73
N ILE A 39 5.43 2.89 -10.49
CA ILE A 39 5.44 1.71 -9.59
C ILE A 39 4.69 0.53 -10.20
N ALA A 40 3.51 0.76 -10.79
CA ALA A 40 2.74 -0.31 -11.41
C ALA A 40 3.48 -0.91 -12.62
N THR A 41 4.17 -0.07 -13.40
CA THR A 41 5.00 -0.49 -14.53
C THR A 41 6.14 -1.37 -14.05
N GLU A 42 6.89 -0.94 -13.03
CA GLU A 42 7.99 -1.72 -12.45
C GLU A 42 7.51 -3.08 -11.92
N ILE A 43 6.43 -3.12 -11.14
CA ILE A 43 5.86 -4.39 -10.64
C ILE A 43 5.49 -5.33 -11.78
N ASN A 44 4.88 -4.81 -12.85
CA ASN A 44 4.48 -5.62 -14.00
C ASN A 44 5.66 -6.09 -14.86
N ASN A 45 6.81 -5.44 -14.77
CA ASN A 45 8.05 -5.89 -15.40
C ASN A 45 8.68 -7.07 -14.66
N TYR A 46 8.60 -7.08 -13.33
CA TYR A 46 9.14 -8.17 -12.50
C TYR A 46 8.16 -9.34 -12.33
N HIS A 47 6.86 -9.08 -12.38
CA HIS A 47 5.81 -10.06 -12.09
C HIS A 47 4.72 -10.06 -13.15
N PRO A 48 4.10 -11.22 -13.46
CA PRO A 48 2.91 -11.30 -14.31
C PRO A 48 1.63 -10.86 -13.55
N ALA A 49 1.70 -9.76 -12.80
CA ALA A 49 0.67 -9.32 -11.87
C ALA A 49 -0.43 -8.45 -12.52
N GLN A 50 -0.10 -7.76 -13.61
CA GLN A 50 -0.99 -6.85 -14.35
C GLN A 50 -1.71 -5.83 -13.44
N VAL A 51 -0.97 -5.29 -12.47
CA VAL A 51 -1.50 -4.31 -11.52
C VAL A 51 -1.64 -2.94 -12.17
N THR A 52 -2.65 -2.18 -11.76
CA THR A 52 -2.80 -0.77 -12.14
C THR A 52 -2.28 0.16 -11.06
N SER A 53 -1.92 1.39 -11.42
CA SER A 53 -1.56 2.47 -10.49
C SER A 53 -2.58 2.63 -9.35
N ARG A 54 -3.87 2.64 -9.69
CA ARG A 54 -4.95 2.72 -8.70
C ARG A 54 -4.96 1.52 -7.75
N GLN A 55 -4.68 0.31 -8.25
CA GLN A 55 -4.60 -0.88 -7.41
C GLN A 55 -3.39 -0.81 -6.46
N CYS A 56 -2.22 -0.37 -6.94
CA CYS A 56 -1.04 -0.12 -6.11
C CYS A 56 -1.32 0.88 -4.99
N GLN A 57 -1.95 2.01 -5.32
CA GLN A 57 -2.32 3.03 -4.35
C GLN A 57 -3.28 2.47 -3.28
N VAL A 58 -4.38 1.82 -3.68
CA VAL A 58 -5.37 1.26 -2.76
C VAL A 58 -4.74 0.20 -1.86
N LYS A 59 -3.87 -0.65 -2.42
CA LYS A 59 -3.18 -1.69 -1.65
C LYS A 59 -2.22 -1.07 -0.63
N TRP A 60 -1.42 -0.08 -1.02
CA TRP A 60 -0.54 0.64 -0.12
C TRP A 60 -1.30 1.29 1.03
N THR A 61 -2.38 2.02 0.74
CA THR A 61 -3.23 2.65 1.76
C THR A 61 -3.80 1.60 2.73
N THR A 62 -4.22 0.44 2.22
CA THR A 62 -4.68 -0.68 3.04
C THR A 62 -3.58 -1.20 3.96
N LEU A 63 -2.37 -1.43 3.43
CA LEU A 63 -1.21 -1.89 4.21
C LEU A 63 -0.85 -0.92 5.34
N VAL A 64 -0.84 0.39 5.06
CA VAL A 64 -0.57 1.42 6.08
C VAL A 64 -1.64 1.39 7.17
N HIS A 65 -2.92 1.35 6.79
CA HIS A 65 -4.01 1.30 7.77
C HIS A 65 -3.97 0.04 8.63
N ASP A 66 -3.71 -1.12 8.03
CA ASP A 66 -3.62 -2.38 8.77
C ASP A 66 -2.44 -2.40 9.74
N TYR A 67 -1.30 -1.83 9.34
CA TYR A 67 -0.14 -1.63 10.21
C TYR A 67 -0.45 -0.69 11.37
N GLU A 68 -1.04 0.48 11.11
CA GLU A 68 -1.43 1.44 12.15
C GLU A 68 -2.43 0.83 13.13
N ASN A 69 -3.42 0.12 12.61
CA ASN A 69 -4.42 -0.58 13.41
C ASN A 69 -3.78 -1.65 14.29
N SER A 70 -2.87 -2.45 13.73
CA SER A 70 -2.10 -3.46 14.49
C SER A 70 -1.23 -2.82 15.57
N ARG A 71 -0.61 -1.67 15.27
CA ARG A 71 0.18 -0.90 16.23
C ARG A 71 -0.70 -0.41 17.39
N ARG A 72 -1.89 0.13 17.10
CA ARG A 72 -2.86 0.61 18.10
C ARG A 72 -3.30 -0.50 19.05
N ILE A 73 -3.60 -1.69 18.51
CA ILE A 73 -3.96 -2.88 19.31
C ILE A 73 -2.85 -3.23 20.30
N ARG A 74 -1.58 -3.13 19.88
CA ARG A 74 -0.43 -3.47 20.74
C ARG A 74 -0.15 -2.47 21.86
N VAL A 75 -0.47 -1.19 21.66
CA VAL A 75 -0.12 -0.10 22.61
C VAL A 75 -1.32 0.40 23.41
N GLU A 76 -2.40 -0.37 23.49
CA GLU A 76 -3.67 -0.03 24.17
C GLU A 76 -4.40 1.21 23.64
N ASN A 77 -3.87 1.84 22.58
CA ASN A 77 -4.50 2.97 21.87
C ASN A 77 -4.93 4.12 22.82
N PRO A 78 -3.98 4.76 23.52
CA PRO A 78 -4.29 5.78 24.53
C PRO A 78 -5.02 7.01 23.95
N GLU A 79 -4.87 7.26 22.65
CA GLU A 79 -5.54 8.35 21.95
C GLU A 79 -6.99 8.02 21.52
N GLY A 80 -7.46 6.79 21.75
CA GLY A 80 -8.87 6.42 21.54
C GLY A 80 -9.31 6.32 20.08
N PHE A 81 -8.40 6.22 19.11
CA PHE A 81 -8.75 6.08 17.70
C PHE A 81 -9.50 4.77 17.40
N LEU A 82 -10.31 4.77 16.34
CA LEU A 82 -11.04 3.56 15.93
C LEU A 82 -10.09 2.40 15.62
N ILE A 83 -10.31 1.26 16.28
CA ILE A 83 -9.64 -0.01 16.04
C ILE A 83 -10.57 -0.90 15.22
N ARG A 84 -10.07 -1.46 14.11
CA ARG A 84 -10.74 -2.51 13.35
C ARG A 84 -10.21 -3.86 13.82
N SER A 85 -11.06 -4.68 14.44
CA SER A 85 -10.63 -6.02 14.83
C SER A 85 -10.22 -6.83 13.59
N PRO A 86 -9.04 -7.48 13.56
CA PRO A 86 -8.57 -8.25 12.40
C PRO A 86 -9.51 -9.38 12.00
N ASN A 87 -10.31 -9.86 12.96
CA ASN A 87 -11.33 -10.88 12.76
C ASN A 87 -12.67 -10.23 12.41
N ARG A 88 -12.88 -9.89 11.13
CA ARG A 88 -14.22 -9.79 10.55
C ARG A 88 -14.42 -10.93 9.56
N PHE A 89 -14.65 -12.12 10.09
CA PHE A 89 -15.41 -13.14 9.36
C PHE A 89 -16.88 -12.73 9.48
N ASN A 90 -17.49 -12.31 8.38
CA ASN A 90 -18.93 -12.37 8.14
C ASN A 90 -19.12 -13.03 6.78
#